data_AF-A0A368PY46-F1
#
_entry.id   AF-A0A368PY46-F1
#
_cell.length_a   1.000
_cell.length_b   1.000
_cell.length_c   1.000
_cell.angle_alpha   90.00
_cell.angle_beta   90.00
_cell.angle_gamma   90.00
#
_symmetry.space_group_name_H-M   'P 1'
#
loop_
_entity.id
_entity.type
_entity.pdbx_description
1 polymer ?
#
loop_
_entity_poly.entity_id
_entity_poly.type
_entity_poly.pdbx_seq_one_letter_code
_entity_poly.pdbx_strand_id
1 'polypeptide(L)'
;MVMAVVTHGVTMRLKIIKASVGRNHTVVVTDDNKSFSFGHNGHGQLGLGLIEKEIESSPLPCAVVGATDSVCGADFTVWLSSVKDSSILTAGLNQYGQLGQDADIQLTHYPKPRAIDASFKNTVVKVACGTNHTVAIDNKGFVYTWGFGGSGRLGHGAQNDEWKPRQLLFFEKHMVLRPNAIVSAGSASSACTSGGELYTWGKSMDTDDYSIHPKSVPDLSGWNIRCMASGDMHHIVGTDDTCISWGIGLNGQLGYGPNGPKSSSNPKKVDSLQGMPIRCVGCGNGLSLIVVDKAKFGRRLDQLETYNGDTLTEVQEQETEMASEEDHRGKAGGDLSIPELKPSRRGRGRPKKTESPASGAGSSGGGKRGKRGRP
;
A
#
# COMPACT_ATOMS: atom_id res chain seq x y z
N MET A 1 -0.26 -24.11 -8.80
CA MET A 1 -0.41 -24.67 -7.45
C MET A 1 -1.81 -25.27 -7.34
N VAL A 2 -1.99 -26.47 -6.77
CA VAL A 2 -3.33 -27.06 -6.56
C VAL A 2 -3.72 -26.81 -5.11
N MET A 3 -4.82 -26.11 -4.89
CA MET A 3 -5.39 -25.93 -3.56
C MET A 3 -6.52 -26.94 -3.37
N ALA A 4 -6.49 -27.66 -2.25
CA ALA A 4 -7.63 -28.47 -1.81
C ALA A 4 -8.52 -27.58 -0.93
N VAL A 5 -9.74 -27.31 -1.39
CA VAL A 5 -10.75 -26.65 -0.57
C VAL A 5 -11.74 -27.73 -0.11
N VAL A 6 -11.91 -27.85 1.20
CA VAL A 6 -12.90 -28.76 1.80
C VAL A 6 -14.10 -27.94 2.20
N THR A 7 -15.12 -27.96 1.36
CA THR A 7 -16.45 -27.43 1.70
C THR A 7 -17.40 -28.60 1.86
N HIS A 8 -18.02 -28.74 3.03
CA HIS A 8 -19.03 -29.77 3.31
C HIS A 8 -18.56 -31.22 3.06
N GLY A 9 -17.29 -31.53 3.35
CA GLY A 9 -16.74 -32.89 3.19
C GLY A 9 -16.36 -33.28 1.76
N VAL A 10 -16.51 -32.38 0.78
CA VAL A 10 -16.06 -32.61 -0.60
C VAL A 10 -14.74 -31.87 -0.83
N THR A 11 -13.69 -32.63 -1.17
CA THR A 11 -12.40 -32.07 -1.58
C THR A 11 -12.48 -31.61 -3.04
N MET A 12 -12.56 -30.31 -3.27
CA MET A 12 -12.40 -29.75 -4.61
C MET A 12 -10.93 -29.48 -4.90
N ARG A 13 -10.43 -29.99 -6.03
CA ARG A 13 -9.10 -29.65 -6.56
C ARG A 13 -9.23 -28.38 -7.39
N LEU A 14 -8.79 -27.26 -6.84
CA LEU A 14 -8.75 -25.99 -7.54
C LEU A 14 -7.36 -25.75 -8.12
N LYS A 15 -7.29 -25.36 -9.39
CA LYS A 15 -6.03 -24.95 -10.02
C LYS A 15 -5.87 -23.44 -9.84
N ILE A 16 -5.04 -23.07 -8.86
CA ILE A 16 -4.74 -21.68 -8.54
C ILE A 16 -3.71 -21.12 -9.54
N ILE A 17 -4.05 -19.98 -10.15
CA ILE A 17 -3.19 -19.26 -11.09
C ILE A 17 -2.64 -17.96 -10.52
N LYS A 18 -3.31 -17.35 -9.53
CA LYS A 18 -2.86 -16.14 -8.84
C LYS A 18 -3.15 -16.24 -7.34
N ALA A 19 -2.32 -15.59 -6.56
CA ALA A 19 -2.53 -15.38 -5.14
C ALA A 19 -2.05 -13.97 -4.78
N SER A 20 -2.78 -13.32 -3.89
CA SER A 20 -2.44 -12.02 -3.32
C SER A 20 -2.67 -12.06 -1.81
N VAL A 21 -1.80 -11.35 -1.08
CA VAL A 21 -1.82 -11.32 0.38
C VAL A 21 -1.90 -9.88 0.84
N GLY A 22 -2.82 -9.62 1.76
CA GLY A 22 -2.91 -8.35 2.48
C GLY A 22 -2.24 -8.45 3.83
N ARG A 23 -2.64 -7.59 4.78
CA ARG A 23 -2.09 -7.62 6.14
C ARG A 23 -2.42 -8.94 6.85
N ASN A 24 -3.70 -9.29 6.85
CA ASN A 24 -4.24 -10.45 7.58
C ASN A 24 -5.22 -11.28 6.72
N HIS A 25 -5.21 -11.13 5.40
CA HIS A 25 -6.11 -11.87 4.51
C HIS A 25 -5.39 -12.30 3.23
N THR A 26 -5.91 -13.34 2.59
CA THR A 26 -5.39 -13.89 1.34
C THR A 26 -6.52 -14.05 0.35
N VAL A 27 -6.24 -13.80 -0.92
CA VAL A 27 -7.15 -14.04 -2.04
C VAL A 27 -6.42 -14.86 -3.09
N VAL A 28 -7.10 -15.85 -3.64
CA VAL A 28 -6.60 -16.70 -4.73
C VAL A 28 -7.56 -16.67 -5.90
N VAL A 29 -7.02 -16.75 -7.12
CA VAL A 29 -7.81 -16.83 -8.36
C VAL A 29 -7.50 -18.15 -9.07
N THR A 30 -8.54 -18.81 -9.56
CA THR A 30 -8.49 -20.09 -10.27
C THR A 30 -8.45 -19.90 -11.78
N ASP A 31 -8.05 -20.95 -12.52
CA ASP A 31 -8.04 -20.92 -13.98
C ASP A 31 -9.43 -20.93 -14.63
N ASP A 32 -10.49 -21.23 -13.88
CA ASP A 32 -11.89 -21.08 -14.27
C ASP A 32 -12.52 -19.74 -13.84
N ASN A 33 -11.68 -18.72 -13.61
CA ASN A 33 -12.04 -17.35 -13.29
C ASN A 33 -12.94 -17.18 -12.04
N LYS A 34 -12.75 -18.05 -11.05
CA LYS A 34 -13.31 -17.89 -9.70
C LYS A 34 -12.25 -17.31 -8.77
N SER A 35 -12.69 -16.68 -7.69
CA SER A 35 -11.81 -16.26 -6.61
C SER A 35 -12.30 -16.78 -5.26
N PHE A 36 -11.34 -17.08 -4.39
CA PHE A 36 -11.57 -17.52 -3.02
C PHE A 36 -10.72 -16.69 -2.07
N SER A 37 -11.21 -16.46 -0.88
CA SER A 37 -10.58 -15.60 0.12
C SER A 37 -10.70 -16.18 1.52
N PHE A 38 -9.69 -15.94 2.35
CA PHE A 38 -9.65 -16.38 3.75
C PHE A 38 -8.76 -15.45 4.59
N GLY A 39 -8.87 -15.58 5.91
CA GLY A 39 -8.24 -14.71 6.89
C GLY A 39 -9.21 -13.70 7.48
N HIS A 40 -8.71 -12.54 7.87
CA HIS A 40 -9.47 -11.47 8.50
C HIS A 40 -10.45 -10.81 7.53
N ASN A 41 -11.68 -10.57 8.00
CA ASN A 41 -12.82 -10.02 7.28
C ASN A 41 -13.56 -8.92 8.07
N GLY A 42 -12.98 -8.38 9.15
CA GLY A 42 -13.61 -7.34 9.97
C GLY A 42 -13.98 -6.06 9.20
N HIS A 43 -13.39 -5.82 8.03
CA HIS A 43 -13.73 -4.73 7.12
C HIS A 43 -14.40 -5.20 5.83
N GLY A 44 -14.73 -6.48 5.69
CA GLY A 44 -15.29 -7.03 4.46
C GLY A 44 -14.26 -7.22 3.34
N GLN A 45 -12.95 -7.22 3.65
CA GLN A 45 -11.87 -7.32 2.66
C GLN A 45 -11.85 -8.66 1.91
N LEU A 46 -12.53 -9.69 2.42
CA LEU A 46 -12.70 -10.96 1.72
C LEU A 46 -13.69 -10.85 0.55
N GLY A 47 -14.53 -9.81 0.51
CA GLY A 47 -15.47 -9.60 -0.59
C GLY A 47 -16.55 -10.68 -0.68
N LEU A 48 -17.00 -11.23 0.46
CA LEU A 48 -18.01 -12.29 0.53
C LEU A 48 -19.44 -11.78 0.31
N GLY A 49 -19.65 -10.46 0.23
CA GLY A 49 -20.98 -9.84 0.16
C GLY A 49 -21.47 -9.33 1.51
N LEU A 50 -21.11 -10.00 2.59
CA LEU A 50 -21.54 -9.78 3.97
C LEU A 50 -20.36 -10.01 4.93
N ILE A 51 -20.47 -9.54 6.17
CA ILE A 51 -19.55 -9.89 7.26
C ILE A 51 -20.32 -10.77 8.25
N GLU A 52 -20.19 -12.08 8.12
CA GLU A 52 -20.77 -13.04 9.08
C GLU A 52 -19.80 -13.31 10.24
N LYS A 53 -18.50 -13.41 9.93
CA LYS A 53 -17.42 -13.59 10.89
C LYS A 53 -16.28 -12.62 10.61
N GLU A 54 -15.57 -12.27 11.67
CA GLU A 54 -14.36 -11.44 11.59
C GLU A 54 -13.16 -12.19 11.03
N ILE A 55 -13.11 -13.52 11.17
CA ILE A 55 -12.03 -14.36 10.62
C ILE A 55 -12.64 -15.59 9.96
N GLU A 56 -12.22 -15.85 8.73
CA GLU A 56 -12.54 -17.06 7.98
C GLU A 56 -11.29 -17.92 7.82
N SER A 57 -11.18 -19.00 8.59
CA SER A 57 -9.99 -19.87 8.59
C SER A 57 -9.88 -20.77 7.36
N SER A 58 -10.93 -20.82 6.53
CA SER A 58 -10.98 -21.63 5.31
C SER A 58 -11.33 -20.78 4.10
N PRO A 59 -10.84 -21.11 2.89
CA PRO A 59 -11.19 -20.40 1.67
C PRO A 59 -12.69 -20.43 1.39
N LEU A 60 -13.28 -19.25 1.25
CA LEU A 60 -14.66 -19.06 0.84
C LEU A 60 -14.72 -18.36 -0.52
N PRO A 61 -15.69 -18.68 -1.38
CA PRO A 61 -15.83 -18.04 -2.68
C PRO A 61 -16.14 -16.55 -2.51
N CYS A 62 -15.40 -15.70 -3.21
CA CYS A 62 -15.69 -14.27 -3.24
C CYS A 62 -16.95 -14.00 -4.08
N ALA A 63 -17.68 -12.93 -3.77
CA ALA A 63 -18.82 -12.46 -4.54
C ALA A 63 -18.37 -11.68 -5.80
N VAL A 64 -17.43 -12.25 -6.56
CA VAL A 64 -16.85 -11.69 -7.79
C VAL A 64 -16.97 -12.73 -8.90
N VAL A 65 -17.50 -12.31 -10.05
CA VAL A 65 -17.65 -13.17 -11.23
C VAL A 65 -16.54 -12.85 -12.22
N GLY A 66 -16.00 -13.89 -12.87
CA GLY A 66 -15.05 -13.73 -13.97
C GLY A 66 -13.70 -13.15 -13.55
N ALA A 67 -13.28 -13.40 -12.29
CA ALA A 67 -12.04 -12.86 -11.72
C ALA A 67 -10.82 -13.38 -12.50
N THR A 68 -10.00 -12.47 -13.01
CA THR A 68 -8.77 -12.80 -13.77
C THR A 68 -7.49 -12.49 -13.00
N ASP A 69 -7.57 -11.59 -12.02
CA ASP A 69 -6.46 -11.26 -11.12
C ASP A 69 -7.01 -10.69 -9.80
N SER A 70 -6.15 -10.68 -8.78
CA SER A 70 -6.45 -10.00 -7.51
C SER A 70 -5.18 -9.41 -6.90
N VAL A 71 -5.35 -8.29 -6.21
CA VAL A 71 -4.31 -7.68 -5.37
C VAL A 71 -4.93 -7.23 -4.06
N CYS A 72 -4.18 -7.36 -2.98
CA CYS A 72 -4.63 -7.03 -1.64
C CYS A 72 -3.80 -5.86 -1.12
N GLY A 73 -4.48 -4.85 -0.56
CA GLY A 73 -3.82 -3.89 0.34
C GLY A 73 -3.86 -4.40 1.77
N ALA A 74 -3.72 -3.51 2.76
CA ALA A 74 -3.73 -3.94 4.15
C ALA A 74 -5.06 -4.60 4.55
N ASP A 75 -6.15 -3.86 4.35
CA ASP A 75 -7.50 -4.22 4.79
C ASP A 75 -8.54 -4.03 3.69
N PHE A 76 -8.12 -4.20 2.43
CA PHE A 76 -8.99 -4.15 1.27
C PHE A 76 -8.44 -5.01 0.13
N THR A 77 -9.32 -5.37 -0.80
CA THR A 77 -8.99 -6.15 -1.99
C THR A 77 -9.48 -5.46 -3.25
N VAL A 78 -8.70 -5.61 -4.31
CA VAL A 78 -9.05 -5.23 -5.68
C VAL A 78 -9.00 -6.48 -6.56
N TRP A 79 -10.06 -6.73 -7.31
CA TRP A 79 -10.12 -7.78 -8.33
C TRP A 79 -10.15 -7.16 -9.72
N LEU A 80 -9.45 -7.81 -10.65
CA LEU A 80 -9.70 -7.63 -12.08
C LEU A 80 -10.70 -8.69 -12.55
N SER A 81 -11.61 -8.31 -13.42
CA SER A 81 -12.60 -9.23 -13.99
C SER A 81 -12.69 -9.09 -15.51
N SER A 82 -13.04 -10.22 -16.14
CA SER A 82 -13.35 -10.32 -17.56
C SER A 82 -14.76 -9.82 -17.92
N VAL A 83 -15.57 -9.47 -16.90
CA VAL A 83 -16.94 -8.98 -17.10
C VAL A 83 -16.91 -7.54 -17.62
N LYS A 84 -17.59 -7.32 -18.75
CA LYS A 84 -17.73 -6.00 -19.36
C LYS A 84 -18.36 -5.00 -18.36
N ASP A 85 -17.84 -3.78 -18.34
CA ASP A 85 -18.27 -2.68 -17.45
C ASP A 85 -18.10 -3.00 -15.94
N SER A 86 -17.35 -4.05 -15.62
CA SER A 86 -16.95 -4.44 -14.26
C SER A 86 -15.52 -4.98 -14.27
N SER A 87 -14.64 -4.37 -15.06
CA SER A 87 -13.25 -4.79 -15.21
C SER A 87 -12.43 -4.67 -13.93
N ILE A 88 -12.88 -3.84 -12.97
CA ILE A 88 -12.26 -3.67 -11.68
C ILE A 88 -13.31 -3.60 -10.56
N LEU A 89 -13.16 -4.46 -9.54
CA LEU A 89 -14.02 -4.48 -8.37
C LEU A 89 -13.21 -4.28 -7.09
N THR A 90 -13.79 -3.60 -6.10
CA THR A 90 -13.14 -3.34 -4.82
C THR A 90 -14.05 -3.67 -3.63
N ALA A 91 -13.46 -4.17 -2.54
CA ALA A 91 -14.14 -4.44 -1.27
C ALA A 91 -13.19 -4.24 -0.09
N GLY A 92 -13.72 -4.02 1.11
CA GLY A 92 -12.93 -3.84 2.32
C GLY A 92 -13.06 -2.45 2.95
N LEU A 93 -12.00 -2.02 3.64
CA LEU A 93 -11.90 -0.72 4.28
C LEU A 93 -11.76 0.42 3.24
N ASN A 94 -12.48 1.52 3.43
CA ASN A 94 -12.43 2.71 2.55
C ASN A 94 -12.08 4.01 3.28
N GLN A 95 -11.36 3.94 4.41
CA GLN A 95 -11.12 5.10 5.28
C GLN A 95 -10.42 6.30 4.60
N TYR A 96 -9.64 6.05 3.54
CA TYR A 96 -8.93 7.07 2.76
C TYR A 96 -9.36 7.06 1.28
N GLY A 97 -10.50 6.43 0.96
CA GLY A 97 -10.95 6.28 -0.41
C GLY A 97 -10.21 5.21 -1.22
N GLN A 98 -9.44 4.31 -0.59
CA GLN A 98 -8.63 3.29 -1.30
C GLN A 98 -9.45 2.30 -2.14
N LEU A 99 -10.77 2.22 -1.95
CA LEU A 99 -11.67 1.46 -2.83
C LEU A 99 -12.04 2.19 -4.12
N GLY A 100 -11.68 3.47 -4.27
CA GLY A 100 -11.98 4.27 -5.46
C GLY A 100 -13.45 4.70 -5.55
N GLN A 101 -14.11 4.77 -4.41
CA GLN A 101 -15.53 5.10 -4.26
C GLN A 101 -15.68 6.30 -3.31
N ASP A 102 -16.70 7.13 -3.57
CA ASP A 102 -17.04 8.27 -2.70
C ASP A 102 -17.27 7.82 -1.25
N ALA A 103 -16.98 8.71 -0.31
CA ALA A 103 -17.29 8.51 1.09
C ALA A 103 -18.81 8.38 1.29
N ASP A 104 -19.27 7.21 1.75
CA ASP A 104 -20.57 7.11 2.39
C ASP A 104 -20.40 7.54 3.86
N ILE A 105 -21.12 8.58 4.27
CA ILE A 105 -21.07 9.12 5.63
C ILE A 105 -21.45 8.03 6.67
N GLN A 106 -22.19 7.00 6.25
CA GLN A 106 -22.67 5.94 7.13
C GLN A 106 -21.78 4.68 7.12
N LEU A 107 -20.91 4.50 6.12
CA LEU A 107 -20.14 3.26 5.95
C LEU A 107 -18.67 3.53 5.67
N THR A 108 -17.82 3.04 6.58
CA THR A 108 -16.35 3.07 6.45
C THR A 108 -15.79 1.88 5.66
N HIS A 109 -16.61 0.86 5.39
CA HIS A 109 -16.19 -0.38 4.76
C HIS A 109 -17.32 -1.03 3.93
N TYR A 110 -16.94 -1.85 2.95
CA TYR A 110 -17.83 -2.38 1.91
C TYR A 110 -17.56 -3.88 1.68
N PRO A 111 -18.33 -4.78 2.32
CA PRO A 111 -18.12 -6.23 2.20
C PRO A 111 -18.59 -6.83 0.89
N LYS A 112 -19.47 -6.11 0.17
CA LYS A 112 -19.90 -6.48 -1.18
C LYS A 112 -18.97 -5.83 -2.21
N PRO A 113 -18.25 -6.61 -3.03
CA PRO A 113 -17.46 -6.08 -4.12
C PRO A 113 -18.29 -5.18 -5.03
N ARG A 114 -17.73 -4.02 -5.38
CA ARG A 114 -18.38 -3.03 -6.24
C ARG A 114 -17.48 -2.69 -7.40
N ALA A 115 -18.07 -2.67 -8.59
CA ALA A 115 -17.38 -2.22 -9.79
C ALA A 115 -17.13 -0.70 -9.71
N ILE A 116 -15.95 -0.28 -10.17
CA ILE A 116 -15.57 1.14 -10.21
C ILE A 116 -15.20 1.63 -11.63
N ASP A 117 -15.56 0.87 -12.66
CA ASP A 117 -15.30 1.16 -14.08
C ASP A 117 -15.76 2.56 -14.51
N ALA A 118 -16.84 3.08 -13.95
CA ALA A 118 -17.36 4.42 -14.25
C ALA A 118 -16.34 5.55 -13.94
N SER A 119 -15.31 5.27 -13.13
CA SER A 119 -14.23 6.20 -12.82
C SER A 119 -13.11 6.19 -13.87
N PHE A 120 -13.16 5.30 -14.86
CA PHE A 120 -12.11 5.14 -15.88
C PHE A 120 -12.64 5.42 -17.27
N LYS A 121 -11.76 5.92 -18.15
CA LYS A 121 -12.06 6.11 -19.58
C LYS A 121 -11.92 4.82 -20.38
N ASN A 122 -11.10 3.88 -19.91
CA ASN A 122 -10.80 2.64 -20.58
C ASN A 122 -10.79 1.47 -19.59
N THR A 123 -10.81 0.24 -20.09
CA THR A 123 -10.76 -0.99 -19.30
C THR A 123 -9.46 -1.09 -18.50
N VAL A 124 -9.56 -1.36 -17.21
CA VAL A 124 -8.39 -1.60 -16.34
C VAL A 124 -7.84 -2.99 -16.62
N VAL A 125 -6.51 -3.10 -16.77
CA VAL A 125 -5.82 -4.36 -17.14
C VAL A 125 -4.70 -4.76 -16.18
N LYS A 126 -4.22 -3.85 -15.34
CA LYS A 126 -3.24 -4.15 -14.30
C LYS A 126 -3.52 -3.32 -13.05
N VAL A 127 -3.22 -3.91 -11.89
CA VAL A 127 -3.41 -3.28 -10.58
C VAL A 127 -2.28 -3.66 -9.65
N ALA A 128 -1.98 -2.78 -8.70
CA ALA A 128 -1.15 -3.03 -7.53
C ALA A 128 -1.72 -2.26 -6.33
N CYS A 129 -1.64 -2.84 -5.14
CA CYS A 129 -2.09 -2.19 -3.91
C CYS A 129 -0.93 -2.05 -2.93
N GLY A 130 -0.82 -0.88 -2.33
CA GLY A 130 -0.04 -0.70 -1.11
C GLY A 130 -0.94 -0.83 0.12
N THR A 131 -0.47 -0.37 1.27
CA THR A 131 -1.22 -0.47 2.54
C THR A 131 -2.59 0.19 2.45
N ASN A 132 -2.67 1.39 1.89
CA ASN A 132 -3.90 2.19 1.82
C ASN A 132 -4.06 2.95 0.50
N HIS A 133 -3.46 2.47 -0.60
CA HIS A 133 -3.57 3.10 -1.90
C HIS A 133 -3.53 2.06 -3.01
N THR A 134 -4.03 2.44 -4.18
CA THR A 134 -4.09 1.58 -5.35
C THR A 134 -3.48 2.29 -6.54
N VAL A 135 -2.73 1.52 -7.34
CA VAL A 135 -2.22 1.90 -8.66
C VAL A 135 -2.90 1.01 -9.68
N ALA A 136 -3.45 1.60 -10.74
CA ALA A 136 -4.04 0.86 -11.84
C ALA A 136 -3.53 1.35 -13.18
N ILE A 137 -3.51 0.46 -14.17
CA ILE A 137 -3.21 0.76 -15.56
C ILE A 137 -4.38 0.31 -16.43
N ASP A 138 -4.80 1.18 -17.33
CA ASP A 138 -5.80 0.85 -18.33
C ASP A 138 -5.20 0.25 -19.61
N ASN A 139 -6.03 -0.27 -20.50
CA ASN A 139 -5.59 -0.89 -21.75
C ASN A 139 -4.94 0.08 -22.76
N LYS A 140 -4.91 1.39 -22.46
CA LYS A 140 -4.19 2.42 -23.22
C LYS A 140 -2.86 2.79 -22.59
N GLY A 141 -2.51 2.19 -21.44
CA GLY A 141 -1.27 2.46 -20.73
C GLY A 141 -1.34 3.70 -19.83
N PHE A 142 -2.53 4.28 -19.60
CA PHE A 142 -2.67 5.38 -18.66
C PHE A 142 -2.65 4.85 -17.22
N VAL A 143 -1.92 5.56 -16.37
CA VAL A 143 -1.76 5.23 -14.95
C VAL A 143 -2.78 6.02 -14.13
N TYR A 144 -3.42 5.36 -13.19
CA TYR A 144 -4.34 5.95 -12.22
C TYR A 144 -3.90 5.57 -10.82
N THR A 145 -4.03 6.51 -9.89
CA THR A 145 -3.69 6.32 -8.48
C THR A 145 -4.77 6.92 -7.59
N TRP A 146 -5.08 6.25 -6.49
CA TRP A 146 -6.05 6.73 -5.51
C TRP A 146 -5.86 6.09 -4.13
N GLY A 147 -6.60 6.60 -3.13
CA GLY A 147 -6.48 6.25 -1.72
C GLY A 147 -5.72 7.30 -0.92
N PHE A 148 -4.96 6.85 0.07
CA PHE A 148 -4.20 7.71 0.96
C PHE A 148 -3.06 8.45 0.23
N GLY A 149 -3.01 9.77 0.33
CA GLY A 149 -2.05 10.66 -0.35
C GLY A 149 -0.75 10.89 0.41
N GLY A 150 -0.70 10.53 1.70
CA GLY A 150 0.43 10.80 2.58
C GLY A 150 1.77 10.32 2.02
N SER A 151 2.82 11.11 2.26
CA SER A 151 4.17 10.91 1.71
C SER A 151 4.26 10.96 0.18
N GLY A 152 3.22 11.45 -0.52
CA GLY A 152 3.26 11.61 -1.98
C GLY A 152 3.08 10.33 -2.77
N ARG A 153 2.62 9.24 -2.15
CA ARG A 153 2.52 7.90 -2.75
C ARG A 153 1.58 7.81 -3.97
N LEU A 154 0.78 8.83 -4.23
CA LEU A 154 -0.08 8.93 -5.41
C LEU A 154 0.60 9.66 -6.58
N GLY A 155 1.69 10.39 -6.37
CA GLY A 155 2.49 10.97 -7.46
C GLY A 155 1.90 12.24 -8.10
N HIS A 156 0.79 12.78 -7.59
CA HIS A 156 0.08 13.93 -8.18
C HIS A 156 0.69 15.31 -7.85
N GLY A 157 1.90 15.36 -7.30
CA GLY A 157 2.51 16.61 -6.82
C GLY A 157 1.87 17.18 -5.56
N ALA A 158 1.08 16.38 -4.86
CA ALA A 158 0.40 16.73 -3.62
C ALA A 158 0.30 15.49 -2.71
N GLN A 159 -0.10 15.71 -1.46
CA GLN A 159 -0.30 14.66 -0.45
C GLN A 159 -1.78 14.44 -0.11
N ASN A 160 -2.69 15.03 -0.89
CA ASN A 160 -4.12 14.88 -0.66
C ASN A 160 -4.55 13.45 -0.95
N ASP A 161 -5.48 12.95 -0.15
CA ASP A 161 -6.17 11.71 -0.45
C ASP A 161 -7.03 11.87 -1.71
N GLU A 162 -7.08 10.83 -2.52
CA GLU A 162 -7.89 10.78 -3.74
C GLU A 162 -8.93 9.68 -3.57
N TRP A 163 -10.20 10.08 -3.46
CA TRP A 163 -11.30 9.13 -3.22
C TRP A 163 -11.74 8.37 -4.46
N LYS A 164 -11.34 8.87 -5.63
CA LYS A 164 -11.61 8.26 -6.93
C LYS A 164 -10.30 8.08 -7.68
N PRO A 165 -10.22 7.07 -8.57
CA PRO A 165 -9.12 6.93 -9.52
C PRO A 165 -8.81 8.25 -10.21
N ARG A 166 -7.62 8.81 -9.95
CA ARG A 166 -7.12 10.01 -10.60
C ARG A 166 -6.00 9.64 -11.55
N GLN A 167 -6.12 10.09 -12.80
CA GLN A 167 -5.08 9.84 -13.81
C GLN A 167 -3.79 10.58 -13.44
N LEU A 168 -2.67 9.89 -13.51
CA LEU A 168 -1.33 10.42 -13.26
C LEU A 168 -0.74 10.98 -14.56
N LEU A 169 -0.85 12.30 -14.74
CA LEU A 169 -0.51 12.99 -16.00
C LEU A 169 0.98 12.91 -16.38
N PHE A 170 1.84 12.50 -15.44
CA PHE A 170 3.27 12.29 -15.70
C PHE A 170 3.52 11.26 -16.83
N PHE A 171 2.68 10.23 -16.92
CA PHE A 171 2.83 9.12 -17.89
C PHE A 171 1.96 9.29 -19.14
N GLU A 172 1.77 10.52 -19.63
CA GLU A 172 1.02 10.78 -20.85
C GLU A 172 1.88 10.83 -22.11
N LYS A 173 1.22 10.88 -23.29
CA LYS A 173 1.86 11.02 -24.60
C LYS A 173 2.90 9.92 -24.85
N HIS A 174 4.18 10.27 -24.93
CA HIS A 174 5.27 9.31 -25.21
C HIS A 174 5.67 8.48 -23.98
N MET A 175 5.11 8.77 -22.81
CA MET A 175 5.42 8.10 -21.54
C MET A 175 4.36 7.07 -21.11
N VAL A 176 3.34 6.82 -21.94
CA VAL A 176 2.31 5.81 -21.66
C VAL A 176 2.93 4.43 -21.48
N LEU A 177 2.40 3.68 -20.52
CA LEU A 177 2.97 2.39 -20.16
C LEU A 177 2.67 1.35 -21.24
N ARG A 178 3.69 0.56 -21.59
CA ARG A 178 3.53 -0.55 -22.53
C ARG A 178 2.74 -1.70 -21.88
N PRO A 179 2.13 -2.61 -22.66
CA PRO A 179 1.42 -3.78 -22.10
C PRO A 179 2.27 -4.66 -21.17
N ASN A 180 3.59 -4.72 -21.37
CA ASN A 180 4.53 -5.44 -20.52
C ASN A 180 5.08 -4.62 -19.34
N ALA A 181 4.63 -3.38 -19.15
CA ALA A 181 5.05 -2.55 -18.02
C ALA A 181 4.76 -3.23 -16.69
N ILE A 182 5.66 -3.02 -15.74
CA ILE A 182 5.58 -3.54 -14.39
C ILE A 182 4.99 -2.44 -13.51
N VAL A 183 4.14 -2.83 -12.57
CA VAL A 183 3.65 -1.95 -11.50
C VAL A 183 3.82 -2.64 -10.17
N SER A 184 4.14 -1.85 -9.15
CA SER A 184 4.28 -2.31 -7.78
C SER A 184 3.87 -1.18 -6.83
N ALA A 185 3.30 -1.53 -5.69
CA ALA A 185 2.96 -0.60 -4.63
C ALA A 185 3.41 -1.21 -3.30
N GLY A 186 4.23 -0.47 -2.57
CA GLY A 186 4.67 -0.82 -1.21
C GLY A 186 3.80 -0.18 -0.16
N SER A 187 4.21 -0.19 1.12
CA SER A 187 3.39 0.42 2.17
C SER A 187 3.14 1.90 1.95
N ALA A 188 4.16 2.65 1.55
CA ALA A 188 4.13 4.09 1.35
C ALA A 188 4.71 4.56 0.02
N SER A 189 4.91 3.64 -0.92
CA SER A 189 5.54 3.88 -2.21
C SER A 189 4.79 3.24 -3.35
N SER A 190 5.03 3.76 -4.55
CA SER A 190 4.51 3.25 -5.80
C SER A 190 5.64 3.24 -6.83
N ALA A 191 5.54 2.32 -7.78
CA ALA A 191 6.54 2.15 -8.82
C ALA A 191 5.92 1.64 -10.11
N CYS A 192 6.50 2.06 -11.24
CA CYS A 192 6.19 1.46 -12.52
C CYS A 192 7.34 1.55 -13.51
N THR A 193 7.32 0.72 -14.55
CA THR A 193 8.27 0.84 -15.67
C THR A 193 7.64 1.55 -16.86
N SER A 194 8.35 2.53 -17.43
CA SER A 194 7.98 3.21 -18.68
C SER A 194 9.24 3.52 -19.47
N GLY A 195 9.17 3.43 -20.80
CA GLY A 195 10.31 3.72 -21.68
C GLY A 195 11.55 2.83 -21.50
N GLY A 196 11.48 1.75 -20.71
CA GLY A 196 12.65 0.93 -20.34
C GLY A 196 13.35 1.39 -19.06
N GLU A 197 12.81 2.39 -18.37
CA GLU A 197 13.29 2.87 -17.08
C GLU A 197 12.31 2.49 -15.96
N LEU A 198 12.82 2.45 -14.73
CA LEU A 198 12.01 2.34 -13.52
C LEU A 198 11.74 3.73 -12.96
N TYR A 199 10.49 3.99 -12.61
CA TYR A 199 10.05 5.17 -11.88
C TYR A 199 9.52 4.78 -10.51
N THR A 200 9.91 5.52 -9.46
CA THR A 200 9.41 5.35 -8.10
C THR A 200 8.93 6.68 -7.52
N TRP A 201 7.93 6.62 -6.64
CA TRP A 201 7.45 7.76 -5.87
C TRP A 201 6.84 7.31 -4.54
N GLY A 202 6.53 8.27 -3.67
CA GLY A 202 6.22 8.02 -2.27
C GLY A 202 7.48 7.99 -1.39
N LYS A 203 7.37 7.31 -0.24
CA LYS A 203 8.46 7.14 0.73
C LYS A 203 9.16 5.81 0.49
N SER A 204 10.48 5.86 0.24
CA SER A 204 11.31 4.67 -0.01
C SER A 204 12.38 4.42 1.07
N MET A 205 12.56 5.36 2.01
CA MET A 205 13.54 5.30 3.09
C MET A 205 12.95 5.94 4.35
N ASP A 206 13.51 5.70 5.53
CA ASP A 206 12.95 6.23 6.79
C ASP A 206 13.20 7.73 6.99
N THR A 207 14.09 8.31 6.18
CA THR A 207 14.29 9.75 6.11
C THR A 207 13.01 10.49 5.72
N ASP A 208 12.87 11.75 6.12
CA ASP A 208 11.78 12.65 5.66
C ASP A 208 11.88 13.02 4.16
N ASP A 209 12.74 12.35 3.40
CA ASP A 209 12.83 12.43 1.95
C ASP A 209 11.83 11.45 1.30
N TYR A 210 10.86 12.01 0.59
CA TYR A 210 9.88 11.27 -0.21
C TYR A 210 9.58 12.07 -1.49
N SER A 211 9.22 11.35 -2.55
CA SER A 211 8.90 11.99 -3.83
C SER A 211 7.39 12.08 -4.04
N ILE A 212 6.88 13.30 -4.18
CA ILE A 212 5.47 13.57 -4.51
C ILE A 212 5.16 13.45 -6.02
N HIS A 213 6.18 13.19 -6.84
CA HIS A 213 6.08 12.92 -8.27
C HIS A 213 6.86 11.66 -8.63
N PRO A 214 6.52 10.94 -9.71
CA PRO A 214 7.37 9.89 -10.26
C PRO A 214 8.79 10.39 -10.53
N LYS A 215 9.79 9.67 -10.00
CA LYS A 215 11.22 9.95 -10.18
C LYS A 215 11.89 8.75 -10.85
N SER A 216 12.68 8.99 -11.90
CA SER A 216 13.46 7.94 -12.56
C SER A 216 14.53 7.40 -11.60
N VAL A 217 14.78 6.09 -11.69
CA VAL A 217 15.85 5.37 -10.97
C VAL A 217 16.95 5.02 -11.99
N PRO A 218 17.88 5.95 -12.28
CA PRO A 218 18.85 5.80 -13.38
C PRO A 218 19.87 4.68 -13.14
N ASP A 219 20.11 4.30 -11.88
CA ASP A 219 21.00 3.18 -11.53
C ASP A 219 20.50 1.84 -12.09
N LEU A 220 19.22 1.76 -12.44
CA LEU A 220 18.61 0.60 -13.09
C LEU A 220 18.44 0.77 -14.60
N SER A 221 18.89 1.87 -15.19
CA SER A 221 18.85 2.06 -16.65
C SER A 221 19.73 1.02 -17.35
N GLY A 222 19.19 0.42 -18.41
CA GLY A 222 19.85 -0.64 -19.17
C GLY A 222 19.64 -2.06 -18.60
N TRP A 223 19.08 -2.19 -17.39
CA TRP A 223 18.68 -3.49 -16.86
C TRP A 223 17.35 -3.93 -17.47
N ASN A 224 17.28 -5.19 -17.93
CA ASN A 224 15.99 -5.77 -18.32
C ASN A 224 15.22 -6.24 -17.07
N ILE A 225 14.42 -5.35 -16.50
CA ILE A 225 13.56 -5.64 -15.35
C ILE A 225 12.38 -6.49 -15.81
N ARG A 226 12.23 -7.68 -15.22
CA ARG A 226 11.17 -8.64 -15.56
C ARG A 226 10.03 -8.70 -14.58
N CYS A 227 10.33 -8.44 -13.32
CA CYS A 227 9.37 -8.44 -12.23
C CYS A 227 9.86 -7.52 -11.11
N MET A 228 8.91 -6.98 -10.35
CA MET A 228 9.18 -6.12 -9.19
C MET A 228 8.18 -6.42 -8.09
N ALA A 229 8.63 -6.30 -6.85
CA ALA A 229 7.77 -6.25 -5.67
C ALA A 229 8.28 -5.16 -4.71
N SER A 230 7.36 -4.55 -3.99
CA SER A 230 7.64 -3.52 -2.99
C SER A 230 7.02 -3.98 -1.67
N GLY A 231 7.81 -4.00 -0.60
CA GLY A 231 7.34 -4.28 0.74
C GLY A 231 7.02 -2.99 1.50
N ASP A 232 7.31 -2.99 2.80
CA ASP A 232 7.06 -1.82 3.64
C ASP A 232 7.94 -0.64 3.24
N MET A 233 9.26 -0.88 3.30
CA MET A 233 10.30 0.11 3.00
C MET A 233 11.43 -0.49 2.18
N HIS A 234 11.17 -1.59 1.45
CA HIS A 234 12.14 -2.23 0.57
C HIS A 234 11.53 -2.58 -0.78
N HIS A 235 12.40 -2.67 -1.77
CA HIS A 235 12.07 -2.93 -3.15
C HIS A 235 12.98 -4.00 -3.71
N ILE A 236 12.42 -4.86 -4.55
CA ILE A 236 13.15 -5.92 -5.23
C ILE A 236 12.73 -5.97 -6.68
N VAL A 237 13.73 -6.10 -7.55
CA VAL A 237 13.54 -6.39 -8.96
C VAL A 237 14.27 -7.66 -9.35
N GLY A 238 13.62 -8.47 -10.18
CA GLY A 238 14.23 -9.62 -10.85
C GLY A 238 14.61 -9.27 -12.29
N THR A 239 15.84 -9.57 -12.68
CA THR A 239 16.37 -9.34 -14.04
C THR A 239 16.61 -10.67 -14.76
N ASP A 240 17.15 -10.61 -15.97
CA ASP A 240 17.53 -11.79 -16.75
C ASP A 240 18.67 -12.60 -16.12
N ASP A 241 19.45 -12.00 -15.23
CA ASP A 241 20.69 -12.57 -14.72
C ASP A 241 20.88 -12.43 -13.21
N THR A 242 20.08 -11.63 -12.50
CA THR A 242 20.25 -11.44 -11.06
C THR A 242 19.00 -10.88 -10.39
N CYS A 243 19.05 -10.82 -9.06
CA CYS A 243 18.18 -10.00 -8.25
C CYS A 243 18.89 -8.68 -7.88
N ILE A 244 18.15 -7.59 -7.85
CA ILE A 244 18.60 -6.29 -7.33
C ILE A 244 17.58 -5.84 -6.29
N SER A 245 18.06 -5.41 -5.12
CA SER A 245 17.23 -4.95 -4.01
C SER A 245 17.72 -3.61 -3.49
N TRP A 246 16.86 -2.87 -2.79
CA TRP A 246 17.21 -1.65 -2.06
C TRP A 246 16.10 -1.28 -1.06
N GLY A 247 16.39 -0.30 -0.21
CA GLY A 247 15.54 0.15 0.88
C GLY A 247 16.10 -0.25 2.25
N ILE A 248 15.21 -0.44 3.20
CA ILE A 248 15.52 -0.79 4.59
C ILE A 248 15.48 -2.31 4.76
N GLY A 249 16.54 -2.90 5.33
CA GLY A 249 16.65 -4.34 5.53
C GLY A 249 16.97 -4.76 6.97
N LEU A 250 16.10 -4.39 7.92
CA LEU A 250 16.28 -4.72 9.34
C LEU A 250 16.20 -6.23 9.64
N ASN A 251 15.57 -7.02 8.77
CA ASN A 251 15.29 -8.44 8.94
C ASN A 251 15.93 -9.31 7.83
N GLY A 252 16.90 -8.76 7.09
CA GLY A 252 17.57 -9.48 6.00
C GLY A 252 16.78 -9.55 4.68
N GLN A 253 15.64 -8.86 4.56
CA GLN A 253 14.78 -8.86 3.36
C GLN A 253 15.46 -8.37 2.08
N LEU A 254 16.61 -7.70 2.17
CA LEU A 254 17.39 -7.29 1.01
C LEU A 254 18.30 -8.40 0.45
N GLY A 255 18.57 -9.46 1.23
CA GLY A 255 19.29 -10.64 0.76
C GLY A 255 20.81 -10.49 0.67
N TYR A 256 21.42 -9.46 1.27
CA TYR A 256 22.88 -9.24 1.18
C TYR A 256 23.73 -10.17 2.05
N GLY A 257 23.10 -11.13 2.75
CA GLY A 257 23.78 -12.07 3.65
C GLY A 257 24.05 -11.50 5.05
N PRO A 258 24.47 -12.34 6.01
CA PRO A 258 24.62 -11.97 7.43
C PRO A 258 25.70 -10.92 7.66
N ASN A 259 26.74 -10.90 6.83
CA ASN A 259 27.84 -9.93 6.89
C ASN A 259 27.66 -8.77 5.89
N GLY A 260 26.55 -8.76 5.15
CA GLY A 260 26.23 -7.69 4.21
C GLY A 260 25.73 -6.43 4.92
N PRO A 261 25.62 -5.30 4.20
CA PRO A 261 24.94 -4.13 4.75
C PRO A 261 23.48 -4.48 5.08
N LYS A 262 22.92 -3.91 6.14
CA LYS A 262 21.50 -4.15 6.48
C LYS A 262 20.55 -3.38 5.56
N SER A 263 20.92 -2.17 5.16
CA SER A 263 20.08 -1.31 4.31
C SER A 263 20.89 -0.75 3.14
N SER A 264 20.21 -0.31 2.09
CA SER A 264 20.84 0.38 0.97
C SER A 264 19.88 1.39 0.35
N SER A 265 20.29 2.65 0.23
CA SER A 265 19.46 3.69 -0.41
C SER A 265 19.35 3.51 -1.92
N ASN A 266 20.34 2.86 -2.53
CA ASN A 266 20.47 2.72 -3.97
C ASN A 266 20.29 1.25 -4.37
N PRO A 267 19.79 0.97 -5.58
CA PRO A 267 19.73 -0.40 -6.13
C PRO A 267 21.09 -1.11 -6.02
N LYS A 268 21.11 -2.24 -5.32
CA LYS A 268 22.32 -3.06 -5.15
C LYS A 268 22.02 -4.52 -5.51
N LYS A 269 22.97 -5.15 -6.22
CA LYS A 269 22.88 -6.55 -6.59
C LYS A 269 22.87 -7.44 -5.35
N VAL A 270 22.09 -8.51 -5.43
CA VAL A 270 22.12 -9.61 -4.46
C VAL A 270 23.14 -10.63 -4.96
N ASP A 271 24.39 -10.52 -4.50
CA ASP A 271 25.53 -11.25 -5.07
C ASP A 271 25.36 -12.78 -5.02
N SER A 272 24.68 -13.30 -4.00
CA SER A 272 24.35 -14.73 -3.88
C SER A 272 23.50 -15.26 -5.04
N LEU A 273 22.77 -14.38 -5.73
CA LEU A 273 21.90 -14.67 -6.87
C LEU A 273 22.50 -14.25 -8.22
N GLN A 274 23.76 -13.78 -8.25
CA GLN A 274 24.38 -13.34 -9.50
C GLN A 274 24.44 -14.46 -10.55
N GLY A 275 24.10 -14.15 -11.80
CA GLY A 275 24.04 -15.13 -12.89
C GLY A 275 22.82 -16.06 -12.83
N MET A 276 21.88 -15.83 -11.91
CA MET A 276 20.61 -16.58 -11.81
C MET A 276 19.45 -15.72 -12.34
N PRO A 277 18.80 -16.11 -13.45
CA PRO A 277 17.58 -15.48 -13.93
C PRO A 277 16.45 -15.59 -12.92
N ILE A 278 15.93 -14.44 -12.48
CA ILE A 278 14.80 -14.36 -11.53
C ILE A 278 13.45 -14.43 -12.23
N ARG A 279 12.62 -15.42 -11.88
CA ARG A 279 11.33 -15.66 -12.55
C ARG A 279 10.21 -14.74 -12.04
N CYS A 280 10.13 -14.58 -10.73
CA CYS A 280 9.23 -13.67 -10.04
C CYS A 280 9.78 -13.34 -8.66
N VAL A 281 9.26 -12.26 -8.09
CA VAL A 281 9.59 -11.76 -6.76
C VAL A 281 8.30 -11.44 -6.02
N GLY A 282 8.34 -11.47 -4.69
CA GLY A 282 7.27 -11.06 -3.79
C GLY A 282 7.85 -10.44 -2.53
N CYS A 283 7.14 -9.48 -1.94
CA CYS A 283 7.54 -8.85 -0.70
C CYS A 283 6.40 -8.95 0.32
N GLY A 284 6.76 -9.18 1.58
CA GLY A 284 5.89 -8.93 2.73
C GLY A 284 6.35 -7.67 3.47
N ASN A 285 5.92 -7.52 4.72
CA ASN A 285 6.29 -6.37 5.55
C ASN A 285 7.82 -6.27 5.78
N GLY A 286 8.45 -7.38 6.17
CA GLY A 286 9.90 -7.47 6.41
C GLY A 286 10.53 -8.72 5.80
N LEU A 287 9.95 -9.25 4.72
CA LEU A 287 10.43 -10.46 4.06
C LEU A 287 10.38 -10.31 2.53
N SER A 288 11.15 -11.17 1.88
CA SER A 288 11.25 -11.23 0.42
C SER A 288 11.24 -12.67 -0.06
N LEU A 289 10.51 -12.92 -1.15
CA LEU A 289 10.45 -14.20 -1.83
C LEU A 289 10.97 -14.02 -3.25
N ILE A 290 11.85 -14.92 -3.66
CA ILE A 290 12.50 -14.86 -4.97
C ILE A 290 12.43 -16.26 -5.57
N VAL A 291 11.87 -16.36 -6.77
CA VAL A 291 11.75 -17.63 -7.49
C VAL A 291 12.79 -17.70 -8.58
N VAL A 292 13.62 -18.74 -8.52
CA VAL A 292 14.69 -19.05 -9.48
C VAL A 292 14.43 -20.41 -10.11
N ASP A 293 14.78 -20.58 -11.39
CA ASP A 293 14.70 -21.88 -12.06
C ASP A 293 15.81 -22.83 -11.57
N LYS A 294 15.43 -23.85 -10.79
CA LYS A 294 16.37 -24.85 -10.27
C LYS A 294 17.05 -25.67 -11.35
N ALA A 295 16.41 -25.89 -12.51
CA ALA A 295 16.95 -26.78 -13.54
C ALA A 295 18.29 -26.29 -14.11
N LYS A 296 18.54 -24.98 -14.06
CA LYS A 296 19.77 -24.37 -14.57
C LYS A 296 20.84 -24.09 -13.50
N PHE A 297 20.44 -23.99 -12.22
CA PHE A 297 21.32 -23.51 -11.15
C PHE A 297 21.34 -24.38 -9.89
N GLY A 298 20.82 -25.61 -9.96
CA GLY A 298 20.67 -26.52 -8.81
C GLY A 298 21.88 -26.58 -7.88
N ARG A 299 23.08 -26.84 -8.41
CA ARG A 299 24.32 -26.93 -7.59
C ARG A 299 24.66 -25.66 -6.81
N ARG A 300 24.29 -24.48 -7.32
CA ARG A 300 24.52 -23.19 -6.64
C ARG A 300 23.41 -22.88 -5.64
N LEU A 301 22.16 -23.26 -5.95
CA LEU A 301 21.05 -23.14 -5.01
C LEU A 301 21.24 -24.06 -3.80
N ASP A 302 21.78 -25.26 -4.00
CA ASP A 302 22.05 -26.21 -2.92
C ASP A 302 23.21 -25.74 -1.99
N GLN A 303 23.94 -24.69 -2.34
CA GLN A 303 24.93 -24.03 -1.47
C GLN A 303 24.31 -22.96 -0.56
N LEU A 304 23.06 -22.56 -0.82
CA LEU A 304 22.34 -21.63 0.04
C LEU A 304 21.90 -22.34 1.33
N GLU A 305 21.87 -21.58 2.42
CA GLU A 305 21.38 -22.08 3.70
C GLU A 305 19.92 -22.52 3.56
N THR A 306 19.63 -23.73 4.04
CA THR A 306 18.26 -24.27 4.03
C THR A 306 17.62 -24.04 5.38
N TYR A 307 16.57 -23.23 5.41
CA TYR A 307 15.77 -23.00 6.60
C TYR A 307 14.69 -24.08 6.74
N ASN A 308 14.78 -24.92 7.79
CA ASN A 308 13.87 -26.03 8.03
C ASN A 308 12.67 -25.68 8.93
N GLY A 309 12.58 -24.44 9.44
CA GLY A 309 11.50 -24.00 10.35
C GLY A 309 11.75 -24.28 11.83
N ASP A 310 12.77 -25.08 12.17
CA ASP A 310 13.12 -25.43 13.54
C ASP A 310 14.14 -24.44 14.14
N THR A 311 13.69 -23.24 14.51
CA THR A 311 14.50 -22.34 15.35
C THR A 311 13.63 -21.63 16.38
N LEU A 312 13.40 -22.30 17.51
CA LEU A 312 13.49 -21.65 18.82
C LEU A 312 14.98 -21.56 19.17
N THR A 313 15.69 -20.62 18.58
CA THR A 313 16.99 -20.19 19.11
C THR A 313 16.80 -18.77 19.58
N GLU A 314 16.60 -18.64 20.89
CA GLU A 314 16.77 -17.39 21.61
C GLU A 314 18.14 -16.82 21.25
N VAL A 315 18.17 -15.77 20.44
CA VAL A 315 19.34 -14.93 20.34
C VAL A 315 19.44 -14.23 21.69
N GLN A 316 20.32 -14.71 22.56
CA GLN A 316 20.73 -13.97 23.75
C GLN A 316 21.35 -12.66 23.27
N GLU A 317 20.60 -11.57 23.41
CA GLU A 317 21.16 -10.23 23.32
C GLU A 317 22.25 -10.13 24.39
N GLN A 318 23.51 -10.03 23.97
CA GLN A 318 24.58 -9.63 24.86
C GLN A 318 24.36 -8.16 25.22
N GLU A 319 23.76 -7.91 26.38
CA GLU A 319 23.86 -6.63 27.06
C GLU A 319 25.32 -6.41 27.44
N THR A 320 25.96 -5.42 26.82
CA THR A 320 27.27 -4.93 27.26
C THR A 320 27.05 -4.10 28.53
N GLU A 321 27.25 -4.72 29.68
CA GLU A 321 27.41 -4.03 30.96
C GLU A 321 28.65 -3.13 30.91
N MET A 322 28.49 -1.81 31.00
CA MET A 322 29.55 -0.93 31.49
C MET A 322 29.28 -0.65 32.97
N ALA A 323 29.97 -1.39 33.83
CA ALA A 323 30.02 -1.13 35.25
C ALA A 323 31.02 0.00 35.57
N SER A 324 30.50 0.96 36.33
CA SER A 324 31.12 1.93 37.25
C SER A 324 32.63 1.85 37.55
N GLU A 325 33.29 3.00 37.47
CA GLU A 325 34.31 3.41 38.45
C GLU A 325 33.92 4.79 39.03
N GLU A 326 33.50 4.81 40.30
CA GLU A 326 33.52 5.99 41.17
C GLU A 326 34.72 5.85 42.12
N ASP A 327 35.61 6.86 42.11
CA ASP A 327 36.21 7.57 43.26
C ASP A 327 37.47 8.31 42.77
N HIS A 328 37.88 9.51 43.21
CA HIS A 328 37.52 10.39 44.31
C HIS A 328 38.24 11.73 44.02
N ARG A 329 37.59 12.89 44.23
CA ARG A 329 38.17 14.14 44.81
C ARG A 329 37.22 15.36 44.72
N GLY A 330 36.47 15.56 45.81
CA GLY A 330 36.47 16.78 46.63
C GLY A 330 36.15 18.18 46.03
N LYS A 331 34.96 18.66 46.42
CA LYS A 331 34.58 20.03 46.86
C LYS A 331 34.71 21.22 45.89
N ALA A 332 33.56 21.80 45.52
CA ALA A 332 33.08 23.10 46.00
C ALA A 332 31.63 23.35 45.54
N GLY A 333 30.81 23.95 46.39
CA GLY A 333 29.36 24.04 46.26
C GLY A 333 28.83 25.11 45.31
N GLY A 334 27.55 24.97 44.99
CA GLY A 334 26.76 25.92 44.22
C GLY A 334 25.32 25.44 44.13
N ASP A 335 24.50 25.97 45.03
CA ASP A 335 23.03 25.87 45.09
C ASP A 335 22.39 26.27 43.75
N LEU A 336 21.34 25.55 43.31
CA LEU A 336 20.20 26.07 42.53
C LEU A 336 19.23 24.92 42.18
N SER A 337 18.00 25.09 42.66
CA SER A 337 16.83 24.22 42.52
C SER A 337 16.25 24.21 41.11
N ILE A 338 15.82 23.03 40.65
CA ILE A 338 15.15 22.79 39.36
C ILE A 338 13.62 22.86 39.58
N PRO A 339 12.86 23.70 38.86
CA PRO A 339 11.39 23.68 38.92
C PRO A 339 10.77 22.70 37.91
N GLU A 340 9.78 21.95 38.37
CA GLU A 340 8.89 21.09 37.58
C GLU A 340 8.06 21.89 36.56
N LEU A 341 8.02 21.40 35.32
CA LEU A 341 7.14 21.89 34.25
C LEU A 341 5.75 21.25 34.35
N LYS A 342 4.73 22.07 34.66
CA LYS A 342 3.30 21.71 34.58
C LYS A 342 2.72 22.01 33.18
N PRO A 343 1.70 21.25 32.72
CA PRO A 343 1.17 21.33 31.35
C PRO A 343 0.30 22.57 31.09
N SER A 344 0.47 23.19 29.91
CA SER A 344 -0.26 24.41 29.51
C SER A 344 -1.70 24.10 29.08
N ARG A 345 -2.68 24.70 29.76
CA ARG A 345 -4.08 24.82 29.32
C ARG A 345 -4.25 26.11 28.51
N ARG A 346 -4.68 26.02 27.24
CA ARG A 346 -5.12 27.19 26.44
C ARG A 346 -6.52 27.63 26.88
N GLY A 347 -6.61 28.83 27.44
CA GLY A 347 -7.85 29.47 27.88
C GLY A 347 -8.58 30.21 26.76
N ARG A 348 -9.92 30.10 26.79
CA ARG A 348 -10.89 30.81 25.96
C ARG A 348 -11.00 32.29 26.39
N GLY A 349 -10.91 33.22 25.46
CA GLY A 349 -11.26 34.64 25.66
C GLY A 349 -12.63 34.98 25.04
N ARG A 350 -13.55 35.52 25.84
CA ARG A 350 -14.83 36.13 25.42
C ARG A 350 -14.63 37.60 25.02
N PRO A 351 -15.34 38.17 24.03
CA PRO A 351 -15.47 39.61 23.87
C PRO A 351 -16.64 40.19 24.68
N LYS A 352 -16.44 41.37 25.25
CA LYS A 352 -17.44 42.18 25.98
C LYS A 352 -18.32 42.97 25.00
N LYS A 353 -19.61 43.07 25.35
CA LYS A 353 -20.65 43.88 24.70
C LYS A 353 -20.47 45.37 25.02
N THR A 354 -20.69 46.22 24.04
CA THR A 354 -20.95 47.66 24.19
C THR A 354 -22.45 47.92 23.99
N GLU A 355 -23.04 48.66 24.91
CA GLU A 355 -24.42 49.16 24.87
C GLU A 355 -24.48 50.53 24.16
N SER A 356 -25.66 50.87 23.61
CA SER A 356 -26.03 52.24 23.24
C SER A 356 -27.52 52.45 23.55
N PRO A 357 -27.94 53.65 24.00
CA PRO A 357 -29.20 53.86 24.71
C PRO A 357 -30.37 54.27 23.79
N ALA A 358 -31.58 54.18 24.33
CA ALA A 358 -32.84 54.57 23.71
C ALA A 358 -33.35 55.94 24.20
N SER A 359 -33.90 56.73 23.28
CA SER A 359 -35.03 57.71 23.40
C SER A 359 -35.14 58.43 22.04
N GLY A 360 -36.27 58.89 21.48
CA GLY A 360 -37.69 58.92 21.83
C GLY A 360 -38.49 59.49 20.63
N ALA A 361 -39.80 59.25 20.66
CA ALA A 361 -40.95 59.95 20.02
C ALA A 361 -40.88 60.59 18.61
N GLY A 362 -41.88 60.26 17.78
CA GLY A 362 -42.30 61.09 16.63
C GLY A 362 -43.31 60.42 15.70
N SER A 363 -44.60 60.68 15.91
CA SER A 363 -45.72 60.18 15.09
C SER A 363 -46.02 61.12 13.90
N SER A 364 -46.33 60.55 12.73
CA SER A 364 -47.25 61.02 11.66
C SER A 364 -46.79 60.40 10.33
N GLY A 365 -47.60 59.97 9.37
CA GLY A 365 -49.03 59.87 9.20
C GLY A 365 -49.29 59.37 7.75
N GLY A 366 -50.38 58.63 7.54
CA GLY A 366 -51.12 58.57 6.28
C GLY A 366 -50.57 57.72 5.12
N GLY A 367 -51.39 56.81 4.60
CA GLY A 367 -51.26 56.33 3.21
C GLY A 367 -51.80 54.93 2.92
N LYS A 368 -53.10 54.82 2.66
CA LYS A 368 -53.78 53.61 2.16
C LYS A 368 -53.45 53.28 0.69
N ARG A 369 -53.77 52.03 0.31
CA ARG A 369 -54.01 51.41 -1.03
C ARG A 369 -52.77 50.70 -1.60
N GLY A 370 -52.81 49.48 -2.15
CA GLY A 370 -53.91 48.59 -2.55
C GLY A 370 -53.70 48.09 -3.98
N LYS A 371 -53.82 46.77 -4.20
CA LYS A 371 -53.83 45.98 -5.46
C LYS A 371 -52.44 45.63 -6.05
N ARG A 372 -52.05 44.35 -6.15
CA ARG A 372 -52.47 43.25 -7.07
C ARG A 372 -52.27 43.57 -8.55
N GLY A 373 -51.45 42.75 -9.23
CA GLY A 373 -51.56 42.48 -10.66
C GLY A 373 -50.23 42.43 -11.42
N ARG A 374 -49.75 41.22 -11.72
CA ARG A 374 -48.86 40.82 -12.82
C ARG A 374 -49.43 41.26 -14.20
N PRO A 375 -48.69 41.17 -15.33
CA PRO A 375 -47.47 40.39 -15.61
C PRO A 375 -46.16 41.16 -15.55
#